data_AF-A0A0V0GGH7-F1
#
_entry.id   AF-A0A0V0GGH7-F1
#
_cell.length_a   1.000
_cell.length_b   1.000
_cell.length_c   1.000
_cell.angle_alpha   90.00
_cell.angle_beta   90.00
_cell.angle_gamma   90.00
#
_symmetry.space_group_name_H-M   'P 1'
#
loop_
_entity.id
_entity.type
_entity.pdbx_description
1 polymer ?
#
loop_
_entity_poly.entity_id
_entity_poly.type
_entity_poly.pdbx_seq_one_letter_code
_entity_poly.pdbx_strand_id
1 'polypeptide(L)'
;MSTDFHPTKLGLLSSCDTSNDIRLWDVSRGECKLIFKGGSRHVRFQPRLGDFLASSSGNVINIFDVETSSIQKKLQGHVKDI
;
A
#
# COMPACT_ATOMS: atom_id res chain seq x y z
N MET A 1 -6.43 7.69 6.78
CA MET A 1 -5.54 6.71 7.43
C MET A 1 -6.15 5.34 7.19
N SER A 2 -5.37 4.41 6.66
CA SER A 2 -5.82 3.06 6.32
C SER A 2 -4.73 2.06 6.71
N THR A 3 -5.15 0.86 7.08
CA THR A 3 -4.25 -0.26 7.36
C THR A 3 -4.80 -1.54 6.73
N ASP A 4 -3.92 -2.45 6.34
CA ASP A 4 -4.33 -3.74 5.80
C ASP A 4 -3.28 -4.82 6.05
N PHE A 5 -3.71 -6.03 6.41
CA PHE A 5 -2.82 -7.18 6.57
C PHE A 5 -2.62 -7.89 5.24
N HIS A 6 -1.39 -8.34 4.99
CA HIS A 6 -1.13 -9.17 3.82
C HIS A 6 -1.88 -10.50 3.98
N PRO A 7 -2.57 -11.01 2.93
CA PRO A 7 -3.46 -12.16 3.06
C PRO A 7 -2.74 -13.49 3.35
N THR A 8 -1.48 -13.62 2.93
CA THR A 8 -0.70 -14.87 3.07
C THR A 8 0.57 -14.75 3.92
N LYS A 9 1.33 -13.65 3.79
CA LYS A 9 2.53 -13.38 4.59
C LYS A 9 2.14 -13.03 6.03
N LEU A 10 2.28 -14.00 6.93
CA LEU A 10 2.04 -13.83 8.36
C LEU A 10 2.91 -12.71 8.92
N GLY A 11 2.27 -11.72 9.54
CA GLY A 11 2.95 -10.60 10.17
C GLY A 11 3.38 -9.47 9.23
N LEU A 12 2.99 -9.47 7.95
CA LEU A 12 3.18 -8.31 7.09
C LEU A 12 1.92 -7.42 7.12
N LEU A 13 2.09 -6.15 7.50
CA LEU A 13 1.01 -5.15 7.52
C LEU A 13 1.42 -3.93 6.70
N SER A 14 0.44 -3.33 6.03
CA SER A 14 0.58 -2.03 5.36
C SER A 14 -0.21 -0.96 6.11
N SER A 15 0.31 0.26 6.12
CA SER A 15 -0.42 1.43 6.64
C SER A 15 -0.13 2.66 5.80
N CYS A 16 -1.10 3.56 5.66
CA CYS A 16 -0.87 4.88 5.08
C CYS A 16 -1.55 5.98 5.88
N ASP A 17 -0.98 7.18 5.78
CA ASP A 17 -1.47 8.39 6.43
C ASP A 17 -1.65 9.54 5.42
N THR A 18 -2.02 10.73 5.92
CA THR A 18 -2.19 11.92 5.08
C THR A 18 -0.86 12.54 4.64
N SER A 19 0.27 12.04 5.13
CA SER A 19 1.63 12.51 4.80
C SER A 19 2.14 11.94 3.47
N ASN A 20 1.26 11.25 2.74
CA ASN A 20 1.51 10.61 1.45
C ASN A 20 2.49 9.42 1.53
N ASP A 21 2.73 8.92 2.74
CA ASP A 21 3.60 7.79 3.02
C ASP A 21 2.79 6.51 3.22
N ILE A 22 3.25 5.44 2.60
CA ILE A 22 2.82 4.08 2.89
C ILE A 22 3.99 3.36 3.54
N ARG A 23 3.70 2.62 4.60
CA ARG A 23 4.67 1.86 5.39
C ARG A 23 4.32 0.40 5.35
N LEU A 24 5.33 -0.46 5.18
CA LEU A 24 5.23 -1.90 5.41
C LEU A 24 5.93 -2.27 6.70
N TRP A 25 5.24 -3.08 7.49
CA TRP A 25 5.65 -3.46 8.83
C TRP A 25 5.83 -4.96 8.92
N ASP A 26 6.93 -5.36 9.57
CA ASP A 26 7.08 -6.70 10.13
C ASP A 26 6.48 -6.66 11.55
N VAL A 27 5.24 -7.13 11.70
CA VAL A 27 4.50 -7.12 12.97
C VAL A 27 5.17 -8.05 13.99
N SER A 28 5.78 -9.14 13.54
CA SER A 28 6.46 -10.07 14.44
C SER A 28 7.70 -9.45 15.09
N ARG A 29 8.38 -8.55 14.37
CA ARG A 29 9.57 -7.82 14.86
C ARG A 29 9.25 -6.42 15.41
N GLY A 30 8.07 -5.87 15.10
CA GLY A 30 7.73 -4.49 15.44
C GLY A 30 8.48 -3.44 14.60
N GLU A 31 8.96 -3.81 13.41
CA GLU A 31 9.85 -2.99 12.59
C GLU A 31 9.17 -2.47 11.32
N CYS A 32 9.45 -1.22 10.95
CA CYS A 32 9.08 -0.67 9.64
C CYS A 32 10.13 -1.11 8.62
N LYS A 33 9.78 -2.03 7.71
CA LYS A 33 10.70 -2.56 6.70
C LYS A 33 10.93 -1.57 5.56
N LEU A 34 9.86 -0.93 5.11
CA LEU A 34 9.87 -0.10 3.90
C LEU A 34 8.92 1.08 4.04
N ILE A 35 9.30 2.18 3.40
CA ILE A 35 8.49 3.40 3.27
C ILE A 35 8.48 3.78 1.80
N PHE A 36 7.29 3.98 1.23
CA PHE A 36 7.13 4.43 -0.14
C PHE A 36 6.13 5.57 -0.24
N LYS A 37 6.36 6.46 -1.20
CA LYS A 37 5.49 7.61 -1.49
C LYS A 37 4.35 7.19 -2.39
N GLY A 38 3.18 7.78 -2.17
CA GLY A 38 2.03 7.66 -3.08
C GLY A 38 0.80 6.99 -2.46
N GLY A 39 0.58 7.13 -1.16
CA GLY A 39 -0.69 6.75 -0.53
C GLY A 39 -1.14 7.82 0.46
N SER A 40 -2.30 8.42 0.23
CA SER A 40 -2.81 9.52 1.06
C SER A 40 -4.02 9.15 1.91
N ARG A 41 -4.81 8.14 1.51
CA ARG A 41 -6.06 7.79 2.23
C ARG A 41 -6.32 6.31 2.35
N HIS A 42 -6.17 5.56 1.27
CA HIS A 42 -6.48 4.13 1.22
C HIS A 42 -5.25 3.31 0.86
N VAL A 43 -5.14 2.12 1.48
CA VAL A 43 -4.15 1.11 1.14
C VAL A 43 -4.77 -0.28 1.30
N ARG A 44 -4.57 -1.17 0.33
CA ARG A 44 -5.12 -2.53 0.34
C ARG A 44 -4.19 -3.51 -0.36
N PHE A 45 -3.99 -4.68 0.23
CA PHE A 45 -3.33 -5.79 -0.46
C PHE A 45 -4.25 -6.43 -1.48
N GLN A 46 -3.66 -6.96 -2.54
CA GLN A 46 -4.34 -7.85 -3.46
C GLN A 46 -4.90 -9.04 -2.68
N PRO A 47 -6.22 -9.28 -2.73
CA PRO A 47 -6.82 -10.42 -2.04
C PRO A 47 -6.20 -11.75 -2.50
N ARG A 48 -6.09 -12.70 -1.58
CA ARG A 48 -5.57 -14.08 -1.76
C ARG A 48 -4.08 -14.19 -2.08
N LEU A 49 -3.54 -13.46 -3.04
CA LEU A 49 -2.13 -13.57 -3.44
C LEU A 49 -1.26 -12.61 -2.64
N GLY A 50 -1.63 -11.33 -2.60
CA GLY A 50 -0.90 -10.27 -1.90
C GLY A 50 0.33 -9.75 -2.64
N ASP A 51 0.56 -10.18 -3.88
CA ASP A 51 1.72 -9.75 -4.70
C ASP A 51 1.70 -8.24 -4.96
N PHE A 52 0.49 -7.67 -5.09
CA PHE A 52 0.30 -6.24 -5.26
C PHE A 52 -0.28 -5.55 -4.03
N LEU A 53 0.11 -4.30 -3.85
CA LEU A 53 -0.49 -3.35 -2.93
C LEU A 53 -1.07 -2.18 -3.71
N ALA A 54 -2.35 -1.90 -3.52
CA ALA A 54 -3.01 -0.74 -4.11
C ALA A 54 -3.06 0.40 -3.08
N SER A 55 -2.85 1.63 -3.52
CA SER A 55 -3.09 2.83 -2.71
C SER A 55 -3.75 3.94 -3.51
N SER A 56 -4.50 4.80 -2.81
CA SER A 56 -5.03 6.03 -3.41
C SER A 56 -4.12 7.21 -3.15
N SER A 57 -3.89 8.03 -4.18
CA SER A 57 -3.17 9.30 -4.08
C SER A 57 -3.90 10.33 -4.95
N GLY A 58 -4.74 11.15 -4.31
CA GLY A 58 -5.68 12.02 -5.01
C GLY A 58 -6.67 11.19 -5.84
N ASN A 59 -6.74 11.46 -7.14
CA ASN A 59 -7.61 10.75 -8.09
C ASN A 59 -6.91 9.59 -8.83
N VAL A 60 -5.73 9.17 -8.38
CA VAL A 60 -4.92 8.11 -8.99
C VAL A 60 -4.81 6.93 -8.04
N ILE A 61 -4.87 5.72 -8.59
CA ILE A 61 -4.56 4.48 -7.86
C ILE A 61 -3.14 4.04 -8.25
N ASN A 62 -2.25 3.93 -7.28
CA ASN A 62 -0.93 3.36 -7.49
C ASN A 62 -0.97 1.86 -7.16
N ILE A 63 -0.35 1.05 -8.03
CA ILE A 63 -0.16 -0.38 -7.81
C ILE A 63 1.33 -0.63 -7.59
N PHE A 64 1.66 -1.09 -6.40
CA PHE A 64 3.00 -1.47 -5.98
C PHE A 64 3.15 -2.98 -6.05
N ASP A 65 4.30 -3.43 -6.53
CA ASP A 65 4.73 -4.81 -6.38
C ASP A 65 5.45 -4.97 -5.02
N VAL A 66 4.96 -5.90 -4.20
CA VAL A 66 5.39 -6.07 -2.81
C VAL A 66 6.78 -6.71 -2.71
N GLU A 67 7.19 -7.49 -3.71
CA GLU A 67 8.49 -8.16 -3.72
C GLU A 67 9.61 -7.20 -4.14
N THR A 68 9.39 -6.48 -5.24
CA THR A 68 10.35 -5.52 -5.81
C THR A 68 10.29 -4.15 -5.15
N SER A 69 9.26 -3.89 -4.32
CA SER A 69 9.06 -2.62 -3.62
C SER A 69 8.97 -1.41 -4.57
N SER A 70 8.36 -1.61 -5.75
CA SER A 70 8.35 -0.62 -6.82
C SER A 70 6.94 -0.37 -7.35
N ILE A 71 6.69 0.85 -7.85
CA ILE A 71 5.42 1.19 -8.51
C ILE A 71 5.42 0.57 -9.91
N GLN A 72 4.49 -0.35 -10.15
CA GLN A 72 4.33 -0.99 -11.45
C GLN A 72 3.33 -0.24 -12.33
N LYS A 73 2.25 0.28 -11.74
CA LYS A 73 1.18 0.95 -12.49
C LYS A 73 0.60 2.14 -11.76
N LYS A 74 0.15 3.12 -12.54
CA LYS A 74 -0.70 4.24 -12.10
C LYS A 74 -1.99 4.19 -12.88
N LEU A 75 -3.10 3.89 -12.21
CA LEU A 75 -4.42 3.81 -12.82
C LEU A 75 -5.11 5.16 -12.65
N GLN A 76 -5.47 5.77 -13.78
CA GLN A 76 -6.13 7.08 -13.85
C GLN A 76 -7.54 6.90 -14.41
N GLY A 77 -8.44 7.82 -14.06
CA GLY A 77 -9.82 7.82 -14.57
C GLY A 77 -10.84 8.41 -13.60
N HIS A 78 -10.51 8.46 -12.31
CA HIS A 78 -11.34 9.17 -11.34
C HIS A 78 -11.23 10.68 -11.55
N VAL A 79 -12.38 11.36 -11.53
CA VAL A 79 -12.47 12.83 -11.73
C VAL A 79 -12.30 13.59 -10.40
N LYS A 80 -12.39 12.88 -9.27
CA LYS A 80 -12.22 13.40 -7.91
C LYS A 80 -11.33 12.47 -7.09
N ASP A 81 -10.87 12.97 -5.96
CA ASP A 81 -10.07 12.21 -5.00
C ASP A 81 -10.80 10.97 -4.47
N ILE A 82 -10.04 9.91 -4.23
CA ILE A 82 -10.49 8.59 -3.81
C ILE A 82 -10.01 8.28 -2.41
#